data_AF-R7G9M0-F1
#
_entry.id   AF-R7G9M0-F1
#
_cell.length_a   1.000
_cell.length_b   1.000
_cell.length_c   1.000
_cell.angle_alpha   90.00
_cell.angle_beta   90.00
_cell.angle_gamma   90.00
#
_symmetry.space_group_name_H-M   'P 1'
#
loop_
_entity.id
_entity.type
_entity.pdbx_description
1 polymer ?
#
loop_
_entity_poly.entity_id
_entity_poly.type
_entity_poly.pdbx_seq_one_letter_code
_entity_poly.pdbx_strand_id
1 'polypeptide(L)'
;MVGLEQEYFLIDNQMYHERKDLIHTGRTLFGTMPPKSMDLRGHYFGSIPTRVQAFMEDVDKELWRLGIYAKTEHNEAAPCQFELAPLFNEVNIAVDQNLIIMDVLKKQAEKHGFACLLHEKPFRGVNGSGKHNNWSLVTDDGQNLLEPGDRPHENIRFLLFVCAIIEAVDKHAEMLRMAASCYGNDYRLGAHEAPPAIVSICMGDELEIVLDKLRRGDSELKNKVETQPYEIANLSYVPKDTSDRNRTSPFAFTGNKFEFRMVGSSRSASTTNIILNSIVADSLCRIADELSNYKYIDDIRKKSLDICRAILQKHSRVLFSKDGYSEEWLHEAKKRGLPNIPHYLHSIDSLIAEESVKMFERNGVYNKTELEARVDILIEEYRKSVKVEVLTLLDVSKKDILPALVKEIQFYADAQNALGKTNAYFTRKLDYLLSLLDKLDNAYHTLKKAMEERNKTKNSREKAYYLDEVVVPMINSLGDIIDKVEEAISRENYPFPTYDDMFLAMQ
;
A
#
# COMPACT_ATOMS: atom_id res chain seq x y z
N MET A 1 12.49 -10.28 -13.78
CA MET A 1 11.07 -10.51 -14.06
C MET A 1 10.22 -9.87 -12.97
N VAL A 2 9.03 -9.41 -13.31
CA VAL A 2 8.07 -8.81 -12.37
C VAL A 2 6.67 -9.35 -12.64
N GLY A 3 5.95 -9.74 -11.58
CA GLY A 3 4.50 -9.96 -11.57
C GLY A 3 3.82 -8.95 -10.66
N LEU A 4 2.76 -8.30 -11.15
CA LEU A 4 2.05 -7.25 -10.42
C LEU A 4 0.63 -7.71 -10.08
N GLU A 5 0.37 -7.96 -8.80
CA GLU A 5 -0.98 -8.21 -8.29
C GLU A 5 -1.70 -6.86 -8.18
N GLN A 6 -2.85 -6.69 -8.81
CA GLN A 6 -3.59 -5.42 -8.84
C GLN A 6 -4.88 -5.55 -8.05
N GLU A 7 -4.92 -4.93 -6.86
CA GLU A 7 -6.14 -4.81 -6.10
C GLU A 7 -6.95 -3.57 -6.51
N TYR A 8 -8.27 -3.66 -6.38
CA TYR A 8 -9.21 -2.58 -6.69
C TYR A 8 -10.55 -2.79 -5.97
N PHE A 9 -11.36 -1.72 -5.90
CA PHE A 9 -12.76 -1.82 -5.48
C PHE A 9 -13.71 -1.60 -6.66
N LEU A 10 -14.85 -2.27 -6.63
CA LEU A 10 -16.00 -1.94 -7.47
C LEU A 10 -17.15 -1.44 -6.61
N ILE A 11 -17.80 -0.37 -7.04
CA ILE A 11 -19.07 0.07 -6.44
C ILE A 11 -20.08 0.36 -7.53
N ASP A 12 -21.37 0.36 -7.17
CA ASP A 12 -22.43 0.73 -8.10
C ASP A 12 -22.20 2.15 -8.65
N ASN A 13 -22.27 2.29 -9.98
CA ASN A 13 -21.90 3.54 -10.64
C ASN A 13 -22.86 4.69 -10.29
N GLN A 14 -24.14 4.40 -9.99
CA GLN A 14 -25.08 5.45 -9.60
C GLN A 14 -24.67 6.04 -8.24
N MET A 15 -24.37 5.17 -7.26
CA MET A 15 -23.93 5.62 -5.93
C MET A 15 -22.57 6.33 -5.98
N TYR A 16 -21.66 5.90 -6.85
CA TYR A 16 -20.41 6.63 -7.12
C TYR A 16 -20.68 8.08 -7.55
N HIS A 17 -21.61 8.29 -8.49
CA HIS A 17 -21.96 9.62 -8.97
C HIS A 17 -22.66 10.51 -7.92
N GLU A 18 -23.28 9.91 -6.91
CA GLU A 18 -23.86 10.62 -5.77
C GLU A 18 -22.78 11.03 -4.74
N ARG A 19 -21.58 10.44 -4.79
CA ARG A 19 -20.46 10.70 -3.86
C ARG A 19 -19.37 11.58 -4.49
N LYS A 20 -19.54 12.90 -4.39
CA LYS A 20 -18.58 13.90 -4.92
C LYS A 20 -17.16 13.72 -4.40
N ASP A 21 -17.00 13.26 -3.15
CA ASP A 21 -15.71 12.97 -2.56
C ASP A 21 -15.00 11.80 -3.25
N LEU A 22 -15.70 10.71 -3.54
CA LEU A 22 -15.17 9.61 -4.36
C LEU A 22 -14.79 10.07 -5.77
N ILE A 23 -15.61 10.90 -6.41
CA ILE A 23 -15.33 11.40 -7.76
C ILE A 23 -14.08 12.26 -7.80
N HIS A 24 -13.95 13.22 -6.88
CA HIS A 24 -12.87 14.19 -6.93
C HIS A 24 -11.57 13.67 -6.33
N THR A 25 -11.64 12.76 -5.35
CA THR A 25 -10.46 12.34 -4.56
C THR A 25 -10.10 10.87 -4.73
N GLY A 26 -11.00 10.06 -5.31
CA GLY A 26 -10.82 8.61 -5.41
C GLY A 26 -11.10 7.87 -4.10
N ARG A 27 -11.40 8.58 -3.01
CA ARG A 27 -11.75 8.02 -1.70
C ARG A 27 -12.91 8.78 -1.06
N THR A 28 -13.46 8.15 -0.05
CA THR A 28 -14.37 8.82 0.86
C THR A 28 -13.60 9.68 1.86
N LEU A 29 -14.10 10.89 2.12
CA LEU A 29 -13.57 11.80 3.15
C LEU A 29 -14.37 11.75 4.46
N PHE A 30 -15.55 11.13 4.41
CA PHE A 30 -16.47 10.86 5.51
C PHE A 30 -17.29 9.60 5.19
N GLY A 31 -17.86 8.99 6.22
CA GLY A 31 -18.72 7.81 6.15
C GLY A 31 -18.60 6.97 7.42
N THR A 32 -19.76 6.52 7.91
CA THR A 32 -19.84 5.65 9.10
C THR A 32 -19.77 4.18 8.71
N MET A 33 -19.19 3.36 9.59
CA MET A 33 -19.12 1.91 9.35
C MET A 33 -20.48 1.26 9.61
N PRO A 34 -20.94 0.33 8.75
CA PRO A 34 -22.22 -0.34 8.94
C PRO A 34 -22.24 -1.20 10.22
N PRO A 35 -23.41 -1.38 10.88
CA PRO A 35 -23.55 -2.20 12.10
C PRO A 35 -23.14 -3.66 11.93
N LYS A 36 -23.33 -4.20 10.71
CA LYS A 36 -22.65 -5.44 10.32
C LYS A 36 -21.18 -5.10 10.12
N SER A 37 -20.47 -4.92 11.23
CA SER A 37 -19.02 -4.91 11.27
C SER A 37 -18.60 -6.27 10.75
N MET A 38 -18.38 -6.34 9.45
CA MET A 38 -18.23 -7.60 8.77
C MET A 38 -16.99 -8.27 9.38
N ASP A 39 -17.19 -9.40 10.04
CA ASP A 39 -16.13 -10.33 10.38
C ASP A 39 -15.64 -10.94 9.05
N LEU A 40 -14.91 -10.10 8.31
CA LEU A 40 -14.57 -10.19 6.88
C LEU A 40 -13.54 -11.26 6.55
N ARG A 41 -13.11 -12.04 7.55
CA ARG A 41 -12.26 -13.21 7.33
C ARG A 41 -12.95 -14.25 6.44
N GLY A 42 -14.28 -14.16 6.25
CA GLY A 42 -15.07 -15.06 5.39
C GLY A 42 -15.29 -14.61 3.94
N HIS A 43 -14.86 -13.40 3.53
CA HIS A 43 -15.03 -12.93 2.14
C HIS A 43 -13.83 -13.25 1.23
N TYR A 44 -12.64 -13.43 1.82
CA TYR A 44 -11.46 -13.84 1.08
C TYR A 44 -11.69 -15.23 0.47
N PHE A 45 -11.63 -15.32 -0.86
CA PHE A 45 -12.05 -16.51 -1.63
C PHE A 45 -13.52 -16.95 -1.44
N GLY A 46 -14.42 -16.05 -1.00
CA GLY A 46 -15.87 -16.28 -1.00
C GLY A 46 -16.46 -16.32 -2.42
N SER A 47 -17.76 -16.60 -2.55
CA SER A 47 -18.46 -16.55 -3.85
C SER A 47 -18.46 -15.14 -4.43
N ILE A 48 -18.04 -14.98 -5.69
CA ILE A 48 -18.08 -13.70 -6.41
C ILE A 48 -19.52 -13.43 -6.87
N PRO A 49 -20.09 -12.24 -6.62
CA PRO A 49 -21.43 -11.88 -7.10
C PRO A 49 -21.52 -11.99 -8.63
N THR A 50 -22.65 -12.47 -9.16
CA THR A 50 -22.82 -12.75 -10.61
C THR A 50 -22.55 -11.52 -11.49
N ARG A 51 -22.93 -10.32 -11.04
CA ARG A 51 -22.66 -9.05 -11.78
C ARG A 51 -21.16 -8.76 -11.87
N VAL A 52 -20.40 -9.06 -10.81
CA VAL A 52 -18.94 -8.89 -10.78
C VAL A 52 -18.25 -9.97 -11.62
N GLN A 53 -18.73 -11.21 -11.56
CA GLN A 53 -18.21 -12.30 -12.39
C GLN A 53 -18.35 -11.97 -13.89
N ALA A 54 -19.50 -11.44 -14.33
CA ALA A 54 -19.68 -11.00 -15.71
C ALA A 54 -18.72 -9.87 -16.12
N PHE A 55 -18.43 -8.94 -15.20
CA PHE A 55 -17.41 -7.90 -15.41
C PHE A 55 -16.01 -8.51 -15.57
N MET A 56 -15.61 -9.40 -14.66
CA MET A 56 -14.31 -10.11 -14.68
C MET A 56 -14.11 -10.90 -15.97
N GLU A 57 -15.13 -11.64 -16.43
CA GLU A 57 -15.07 -12.38 -17.70
C GLU A 57 -14.83 -11.47 -18.91
N ASP A 58 -15.37 -10.25 -18.92
CA ASP A 58 -15.16 -9.29 -20.01
C ASP A 58 -13.83 -8.54 -19.90
N VAL A 59 -13.30 -8.37 -18.68
CA VAL A 59 -11.92 -7.92 -18.44
C VAL A 59 -10.95 -8.95 -19.01
N ASP A 60 -11.10 -10.22 -18.66
CA ASP A 60 -10.30 -11.34 -19.17
C ASP A 60 -10.26 -11.38 -20.69
N LYS A 61 -11.44 -11.37 -21.34
CA LYS A 61 -11.53 -11.39 -22.81
C LYS A 61 -10.78 -10.23 -23.44
N GLU A 62 -10.90 -9.03 -22.88
CA GLU A 62 -10.23 -7.85 -23.41
C GLU A 62 -8.71 -7.88 -23.18
N LEU A 63 -8.27 -8.31 -22.00
CA LEU A 63 -6.85 -8.47 -21.68
C LEU A 63 -6.19 -9.55 -22.57
N TRP A 64 -6.85 -10.70 -22.76
CA TRP A 64 -6.36 -11.74 -23.65
C TRP A 64 -6.27 -11.27 -25.10
N ARG A 65 -7.23 -10.45 -25.57
CA ARG A 65 -7.17 -9.81 -26.89
C ARG A 65 -5.96 -8.88 -27.05
N LEU A 66 -5.54 -8.25 -25.95
CA LEU A 66 -4.36 -7.37 -25.88
C LEU A 66 -3.06 -8.13 -25.61
N GLY A 67 -3.09 -9.46 -25.51
CA GLY A 67 -1.91 -10.29 -25.23
C GLY A 67 -1.47 -10.30 -23.77
N ILE A 68 -2.35 -9.90 -22.85
CA ILE A 68 -2.11 -9.90 -21.41
C ILE A 68 -2.84 -11.08 -20.80
N TYR A 69 -2.10 -12.07 -20.30
CA TYR A 69 -2.69 -13.24 -19.68
C TYR A 69 -2.99 -12.99 -18.20
N ALA A 70 -4.22 -12.54 -17.90
CA ALA A 70 -4.78 -12.55 -16.55
C ALA A 70 -4.88 -14.01 -16.07
N LYS A 71 -4.24 -14.33 -14.95
CA LYS A 71 -4.07 -15.69 -14.47
C LYS A 71 -5.03 -16.02 -13.32
N THR A 72 -5.17 -15.08 -12.39
CA THR A 72 -5.96 -15.27 -11.17
C THR A 72 -6.76 -14.03 -10.87
N GLU A 73 -7.99 -14.25 -10.43
CA GLU A 73 -8.91 -13.24 -9.93
C GLU A 73 -9.64 -13.79 -8.72
N HIS A 74 -9.85 -12.97 -7.69
CA HIS A 74 -10.60 -13.36 -6.51
C HIS A 74 -11.17 -12.16 -5.75
N ASN A 75 -12.11 -12.46 -4.85
CA ASN A 75 -12.51 -11.55 -3.78
C ASN A 75 -11.33 -11.31 -2.83
N GLU A 76 -11.21 -10.08 -2.39
CA GLU A 76 -10.28 -9.68 -1.34
C GLU A 76 -10.95 -9.61 0.03
N ALA A 77 -10.16 -9.26 1.05
CA ALA A 77 -10.62 -9.20 2.43
C ALA A 77 -11.68 -8.12 2.69
N ALA A 78 -11.72 -6.97 1.99
CA ALA A 78 -12.78 -5.98 2.16
C ALA A 78 -13.99 -6.24 1.23
N PRO A 79 -15.19 -5.78 1.60
CA PRO A 79 -16.35 -5.89 0.71
C PRO A 79 -16.13 -5.09 -0.56
N CYS A 80 -16.53 -5.69 -1.67
CA CYS A 80 -16.38 -5.11 -3.00
C CYS A 80 -14.92 -4.84 -3.40
N GLN A 81 -13.95 -5.45 -2.70
CA GLN A 81 -12.55 -5.47 -3.08
C GLN A 81 -12.23 -6.75 -3.84
N PHE A 82 -11.43 -6.63 -4.88
CA PHE A 82 -11.02 -7.72 -5.75
C PHE A 82 -9.55 -7.57 -6.13
N GLU A 83 -8.96 -8.67 -6.57
CA GLU A 83 -7.60 -8.71 -7.11
C GLU A 83 -7.60 -9.31 -8.52
N LEU A 84 -6.73 -8.80 -9.39
CA LEU A 84 -6.34 -9.42 -10.65
C LEU A 84 -4.81 -9.53 -10.72
N ALA A 85 -4.28 -10.72 -11.00
CA ALA A 85 -2.86 -10.93 -11.21
C ALA A 85 -2.58 -11.54 -12.60
N PRO A 86 -1.79 -10.88 -13.47
CA PRO A 86 -1.30 -11.44 -14.71
C PRO A 86 -0.08 -12.36 -14.47
N LEU A 87 0.29 -13.13 -15.49
CA LEU A 87 1.61 -13.78 -15.49
C LEU A 87 2.74 -12.74 -15.42
N PHE A 88 3.82 -13.09 -14.70
CA PHE A 88 5.01 -12.24 -14.63
C PHE A 88 5.66 -12.09 -16.01
N ASN A 89 6.35 -10.98 -16.23
CA ASN A 89 7.05 -10.69 -17.47
C ASN A 89 8.37 -9.94 -17.22
N GLU A 90 9.09 -9.59 -18.28
CA GLU A 90 10.17 -8.61 -18.20
C GLU A 90 9.65 -7.31 -17.59
N VAL A 91 10.49 -6.61 -16.83
CA VAL A 91 10.03 -5.53 -15.94
C VAL A 91 9.34 -4.39 -16.68
N ASN A 92 9.83 -4.02 -17.86
CA ASN A 92 9.21 -3.00 -18.72
C ASN A 92 7.83 -3.46 -19.21
N ILE A 93 7.73 -4.68 -19.75
CA ILE A 93 6.49 -5.25 -20.26
C ILE A 93 5.46 -5.39 -19.13
N ALA A 94 5.86 -5.91 -17.96
CA ALA A 94 4.97 -6.09 -16.83
C ALA A 94 4.38 -4.76 -16.34
N VAL A 95 5.19 -3.69 -16.30
CA VAL A 95 4.71 -2.35 -15.94
C VAL A 95 3.73 -1.81 -16.98
N ASP A 96 4.04 -1.93 -18.27
CA ASP A 96 3.15 -1.48 -19.36
C ASP A 96 1.83 -2.26 -19.35
N GLN A 97 1.89 -3.58 -19.16
CA GLN A 97 0.71 -4.43 -19.02
C GLN A 97 -0.14 -4.03 -17.82
N ASN A 98 0.45 -3.70 -16.67
CA ASN A 98 -0.32 -3.23 -15.51
C ASN A 98 -1.02 -1.88 -15.77
N LEU A 99 -0.38 -0.94 -16.48
CA LEU A 99 -1.04 0.31 -16.88
C LEU A 99 -2.26 0.05 -17.77
N ILE A 100 -2.15 -0.90 -18.71
CA ILE A 100 -3.26 -1.34 -19.57
C ILE A 100 -4.35 -2.02 -18.74
N ILE A 101 -3.98 -2.90 -17.80
CA ILE A 101 -4.93 -3.56 -16.88
C ILE A 101 -5.76 -2.52 -16.14
N MET A 102 -5.13 -1.51 -15.53
CA MET A 102 -5.83 -0.45 -14.80
C MET A 102 -6.82 0.34 -15.69
N ASP A 103 -6.48 0.57 -16.96
CA ASP A 103 -7.37 1.23 -17.93
C ASP A 103 -8.53 0.32 -18.36
N VAL A 104 -8.26 -0.97 -18.63
CA VAL A 104 -9.29 -1.97 -18.98
C VAL A 104 -10.27 -2.17 -17.82
N LEU A 105 -9.79 -2.31 -16.58
CA LEU A 105 -10.63 -2.42 -15.39
C LEU A 105 -11.64 -1.27 -15.30
N LYS A 106 -11.18 -0.02 -15.48
CA LYS A 106 -12.07 1.15 -15.45
C LYS A 106 -13.09 1.14 -16.58
N LYS A 107 -12.65 0.86 -17.81
CA LYS A 107 -13.53 0.86 -18.99
C LYS A 107 -14.57 -0.25 -18.96
N GLN A 108 -14.22 -1.44 -18.48
CA GLN A 108 -15.17 -2.53 -18.35
C GLN A 108 -16.12 -2.30 -17.17
N ALA A 109 -15.63 -1.71 -16.08
CA ALA A 109 -16.49 -1.39 -14.93
C ALA A 109 -17.64 -0.48 -15.35
N GLU A 110 -17.34 0.59 -16.10
CA GLU A 110 -18.36 1.52 -16.60
C GLU A 110 -19.44 0.82 -17.46
N LYS A 111 -19.05 -0.12 -18.34
CA LYS A 111 -20.00 -0.89 -19.16
C LYS A 111 -20.90 -1.81 -18.35
N HIS A 112 -20.41 -2.29 -17.20
CA HIS A 112 -21.13 -3.17 -16.30
C HIS A 112 -21.88 -2.40 -15.20
N GLY A 113 -21.96 -1.07 -15.29
CA GLY A 113 -22.65 -0.24 -14.31
C GLY A 113 -21.90 -0.10 -12.98
N PHE A 114 -20.59 -0.29 -13.00
CA PHE A 114 -19.69 -0.11 -11.86
C PHE A 114 -18.77 1.09 -12.03
N ALA A 115 -18.33 1.65 -10.90
CA ALA A 115 -17.13 2.47 -10.83
C ALA A 115 -15.98 1.66 -10.23
N CYS A 116 -14.84 1.60 -10.95
CA CYS A 116 -13.61 0.95 -10.48
C CYS A 116 -12.73 1.95 -9.74
N LEU A 117 -12.53 1.73 -8.44
CA LEU A 117 -11.70 2.56 -7.58
C LEU A 117 -10.33 1.90 -7.41
N LEU A 118 -9.28 2.61 -7.83
CA LEU A 118 -7.88 2.17 -7.70
C LEU A 118 -7.14 2.86 -6.56
N HIS A 119 -7.80 3.74 -5.80
CA HIS A 119 -7.19 4.44 -4.68
C HIS A 119 -6.80 3.43 -3.58
N GLU A 120 -5.71 3.67 -2.87
CA GLU A 120 -5.13 2.74 -1.89
C GLU A 120 -6.02 2.51 -0.67
N LYS A 121 -6.85 3.50 -0.35
CA LYS A 121 -7.80 3.45 0.77
C LYS A 121 -9.13 4.13 0.41
N PRO A 122 -10.01 3.53 -0.42
CA PRO A 122 -11.24 4.19 -0.84
C PRO A 122 -12.22 4.40 0.33
N PHE A 123 -12.31 3.42 1.23
CA PHE A 123 -13.19 3.45 2.40
C PHE A 123 -12.40 3.34 3.71
N ARG A 124 -12.79 4.11 4.74
CA ARG A 124 -12.17 4.05 6.07
C ARG A 124 -12.70 2.82 6.82
N GLY A 125 -11.88 2.19 7.66
CA GLY A 125 -12.31 1.07 8.52
C GLY A 125 -12.37 -0.31 7.89
N VAL A 126 -12.06 -0.45 6.59
CA VAL A 126 -11.90 -1.74 5.87
C VAL A 126 -10.51 -1.86 5.26
N ASN A 127 -10.12 -3.04 4.73
CA ASN A 127 -8.82 -3.22 4.05
C ASN A 127 -8.65 -2.22 2.89
N GLY A 128 -7.40 -1.87 2.60
CA GLY A 128 -7.06 -0.99 1.47
C GLY A 128 -6.49 -1.80 0.30
N SER A 129 -6.36 -1.16 -0.85
CA SER A 129 -5.87 -1.78 -2.08
C SER A 129 -4.35 -1.64 -2.25
N GLY A 130 -3.66 -2.77 -2.39
CA GLY A 130 -2.24 -2.86 -2.71
C GLY A 130 -1.94 -3.09 -4.20
N LYS A 131 -0.65 -3.04 -4.52
CA LYS A 131 -0.10 -3.62 -5.76
C LYS A 131 1.14 -4.44 -5.46
N HIS A 132 1.01 -5.74 -5.21
CA HIS A 132 2.19 -6.52 -4.83
C HIS A 132 3.13 -6.69 -6.03
N ASN A 133 4.39 -6.31 -5.81
CA ASN A 133 5.44 -6.40 -6.83
C ASN A 133 6.30 -7.62 -6.57
N ASN A 134 5.94 -8.73 -7.23
CA ASN A 134 6.67 -9.98 -7.22
C ASN A 134 7.89 -9.87 -8.15
N TRP A 135 9.07 -9.70 -7.57
CA TRP A 135 10.31 -9.40 -8.26
C TRP A 135 11.31 -10.56 -8.18
N SER A 136 11.91 -10.89 -9.33
CA SER A 136 12.98 -11.89 -9.43
C SER A 136 14.02 -11.54 -10.49
N LEU A 137 15.19 -12.17 -10.40
CA LEU A 137 16.28 -12.03 -11.36
C LEU A 137 16.48 -13.35 -12.11
N VAL A 138 16.30 -13.32 -13.43
CA VAL A 138 16.41 -14.49 -14.31
C VAL A 138 17.45 -14.17 -15.38
N THR A 139 18.37 -15.09 -15.62
CA THR A 139 19.39 -14.99 -16.67
C THR A 139 18.77 -15.21 -18.05
N ASP A 140 19.51 -14.86 -19.11
CA ASP A 140 19.12 -15.06 -20.50
C ASP A 140 18.92 -16.54 -20.88
N ASP A 141 19.61 -17.46 -20.19
CA ASP A 141 19.42 -18.91 -20.31
C ASP A 141 18.33 -19.49 -19.37
N GLY A 142 17.55 -18.63 -18.71
CA GLY A 142 16.35 -19.00 -17.95
C GLY A 142 16.59 -19.44 -16.51
N GLN A 143 17.81 -19.27 -15.96
CA GLN A 143 18.08 -19.61 -14.57
C GLN A 143 17.61 -18.51 -13.63
N ASN A 144 16.76 -18.86 -12.66
CA ASN A 144 16.37 -17.96 -11.59
C ASN A 144 17.48 -17.89 -10.52
N LEU A 145 18.04 -16.69 -10.33
CA LEU A 145 19.13 -16.44 -9.38
C LEU A 145 18.67 -16.42 -7.92
N LEU A 146 17.35 -16.36 -7.70
CA LEU A 146 16.70 -16.41 -6.40
C LEU A 146 16.12 -17.79 -6.07
N GLU A 147 16.39 -18.80 -6.88
CA GLU A 147 15.99 -20.18 -6.60
C GLU A 147 16.97 -20.81 -5.59
N PRO A 148 16.51 -21.19 -4.38
CA PRO A 148 17.38 -21.75 -3.35
C PRO A 148 17.92 -23.15 -3.72
N GLY A 149 17.12 -23.97 -4.40
CA GLY A 149 17.36 -25.39 -4.63
C GLY A 149 17.22 -26.24 -3.35
N ASP A 150 17.49 -27.54 -3.44
CA ASP A 150 17.28 -28.49 -2.32
C ASP A 150 18.19 -28.22 -1.11
N ARG A 151 19.36 -27.62 -1.35
CA ARG A 151 20.38 -27.33 -0.32
C ARG A 151 20.78 -25.86 -0.37
N PRO A 152 19.93 -24.93 0.12
CA PRO A 152 20.17 -23.48 0.02
C PRO A 152 21.49 -23.05 0.68
N HIS A 153 21.90 -23.72 1.75
CA HIS A 153 23.14 -23.44 2.48
C HIS A 153 24.42 -23.79 1.69
N GLU A 154 24.32 -24.61 0.64
CA GLU A 154 25.44 -24.93 -0.27
C GLU A 154 25.41 -24.07 -1.55
N ASN A 155 24.28 -23.41 -1.85
CA ASN A 155 24.09 -22.62 -3.05
C ASN A 155 24.68 -21.20 -2.88
N ILE A 156 26.01 -21.09 -3.03
CA ILE A 156 26.74 -19.84 -2.86
C ILE A 156 26.21 -18.71 -3.77
N ARG A 157 25.78 -19.05 -5.00
CA ARG A 157 25.19 -18.08 -5.92
C ARG A 157 23.95 -17.46 -5.29
N PHE A 158 22.97 -18.29 -4.90
CA PHE A 158 21.76 -17.82 -4.24
C PHE A 158 22.06 -16.96 -3.00
N LEU A 159 22.94 -17.43 -2.12
CA LEU A 159 23.32 -16.70 -0.89
C LEU A 159 23.91 -15.33 -1.19
N LEU A 160 24.74 -15.21 -2.23
CA LEU A 160 25.36 -13.95 -2.63
C LEU A 160 24.32 -12.96 -3.15
N PHE A 161 23.39 -13.40 -4.00
CA PHE A 161 22.31 -12.54 -4.49
C PHE A 161 21.36 -12.11 -3.36
N VAL A 162 21.01 -13.02 -2.44
CA VAL A 162 20.20 -12.67 -1.26
C VAL A 162 20.92 -11.67 -0.37
N CYS A 163 22.22 -11.85 -0.10
CA CYS A 163 23.00 -10.90 0.68
C CYS A 163 23.06 -9.53 0.00
N ALA A 164 23.24 -9.48 -1.33
CA ALA A 164 23.23 -8.22 -2.07
C ALA A 164 21.90 -7.47 -1.93
N ILE A 165 20.78 -8.20 -1.97
CA ILE A 165 19.44 -7.63 -1.74
C ILE A 165 19.29 -7.12 -0.30
N ILE A 166 19.75 -7.87 0.70
CA ILE A 166 19.74 -7.45 2.11
C ILE A 166 20.53 -6.15 2.30
N GLU A 167 21.74 -6.07 1.72
CA GLU A 167 22.56 -4.85 1.74
C GLU A 167 21.83 -3.67 1.09
N ALA A 168 21.25 -3.88 -0.10
CA ALA A 168 20.58 -2.84 -0.85
C ALA A 168 19.36 -2.28 -0.11
N VAL A 169 18.50 -3.16 0.42
CA VAL A 169 17.28 -2.76 1.14
C VAL A 169 17.62 -2.07 2.46
N ASP A 170 18.60 -2.56 3.22
CA ASP A 170 19.00 -1.92 4.49
C ASP A 170 19.60 -0.52 4.29
N LYS A 171 20.40 -0.34 3.23
CA LYS A 171 21.02 0.97 2.91
C LYS A 171 20.01 1.99 2.39
N HIS A 172 19.01 1.53 1.65
CA HIS A 172 18.09 2.39 0.89
C HIS A 172 16.63 2.26 1.34
N ALA A 173 16.38 1.85 2.59
CA ALA A 173 15.05 1.66 3.16
C ALA A 173 14.14 2.89 3.00
N GLU A 174 14.65 4.10 3.23
CA GLU A 174 13.88 5.35 3.07
C GLU A 174 13.47 5.59 1.61
N MET A 175 14.37 5.31 0.67
CA MET A 175 14.10 5.46 -0.75
C MET A 175 13.08 4.41 -1.23
N LEU A 176 13.13 3.19 -0.72
CA LEU A 176 12.11 2.17 -1.00
C LEU A 176 10.74 2.56 -0.44
N ARG A 177 10.69 3.11 0.78
CA ARG A 177 9.46 3.65 1.39
C ARG A 177 8.84 4.76 0.53
N MET A 178 9.67 5.63 -0.04
CA MET A 178 9.27 6.67 -0.99
C MET A 178 8.77 6.05 -2.30
N ALA A 179 9.53 5.11 -2.87
CA ALA A 179 9.27 4.53 -4.19
C ALA A 179 7.95 3.76 -4.27
N ALA A 180 7.49 3.21 -3.15
CA ALA A 180 6.30 2.41 -3.06
C ALA A 180 5.00 3.23 -2.90
N SER A 181 5.10 4.52 -2.58
CA SER A 181 3.99 5.22 -1.95
C SER A 181 3.62 6.53 -2.63
N CYS A 182 2.50 7.06 -2.17
CA CYS A 182 1.99 8.40 -2.44
C CYS A 182 1.19 8.85 -1.21
N TYR A 183 0.61 10.05 -1.28
CA TYR A 183 -0.28 10.59 -0.24
C TYR A 183 -1.43 9.63 0.12
N GLY A 184 -2.12 9.05 -0.86
CA GLY A 184 -3.25 8.14 -0.62
C GLY A 184 -2.85 6.85 0.12
N ASN A 185 -1.63 6.37 -0.11
CA ASN A 185 -1.10 5.14 0.46
C ASN A 185 -0.75 5.28 1.96
N ASP A 186 -0.55 6.50 2.48
CA ASP A 186 -0.33 6.73 3.93
C ASP A 186 -1.55 6.31 4.77
N TYR A 187 -2.74 6.33 4.18
CA TYR A 187 -3.96 5.84 4.81
C TYR A 187 -4.13 4.32 4.75
N ARG A 188 -3.28 3.64 3.99
CA ARG A 188 -3.29 2.17 3.82
C ARG A 188 -2.27 1.51 4.74
N LEU A 189 -1.02 1.98 4.73
CA LEU A 189 0.10 1.31 5.40
C LEU A 189 -0.07 1.22 6.92
N GLY A 190 0.34 0.09 7.51
CA GLY A 190 0.36 -0.14 8.96
C GLY A 190 -0.91 -0.72 9.57
N ALA A 191 -1.88 -1.14 8.76
CA ALA A 191 -3.10 -1.80 9.24
C ALA A 191 -3.70 -2.71 8.15
N HIS A 192 -4.61 -3.60 8.54
CA HIS A 192 -5.47 -4.38 7.62
C HIS A 192 -4.71 -5.04 6.45
N GLU A 193 -3.73 -5.88 6.77
CA GLU A 193 -2.87 -6.62 5.81
C GLU A 193 -1.89 -5.76 4.99
N ALA A 194 -1.93 -4.42 5.10
CA ALA A 194 -0.90 -3.57 4.52
C ALA A 194 0.32 -3.46 5.45
N PRO A 195 1.56 -3.59 4.95
CA PRO A 195 2.76 -3.55 5.78
C PRO A 195 2.95 -2.18 6.49
N PRO A 196 3.65 -2.13 7.64
CA PRO A 196 3.98 -0.88 8.30
C PRO A 196 4.94 -0.02 7.45
N ALA A 197 5.06 1.26 7.81
CA ALA A 197 5.99 2.19 7.18
C ALA A 197 7.48 1.99 7.55
N ILE A 198 7.82 0.76 7.96
CA ILE A 198 9.16 0.31 8.33
C ILE A 198 9.55 -0.77 7.33
N VAL A 199 10.51 -0.47 6.45
CA VAL A 199 10.97 -1.46 5.46
C VAL A 199 11.80 -2.54 6.16
N SER A 200 11.37 -3.79 6.04
CA SER A 200 12.04 -4.98 6.55
C SER A 200 11.90 -6.14 5.56
N ILE A 201 12.80 -7.11 5.68
CA ILE A 201 12.82 -8.33 4.86
C ILE A 201 12.39 -9.52 5.70
N CYS A 202 11.39 -10.25 5.24
CA CYS A 202 11.05 -11.57 5.76
C CYS A 202 11.70 -12.65 4.86
N MET A 203 12.64 -13.42 5.40
CA MET A 203 13.25 -14.55 4.69
C MET A 203 12.62 -15.90 5.07
N GLY A 204 11.79 -15.93 6.11
CA GLY A 204 11.28 -17.15 6.73
C GLY A 204 12.29 -17.80 7.66
N ASP A 205 11.80 -18.51 8.68
CA ASP A 205 12.60 -19.03 9.79
C ASP A 205 13.78 -19.90 9.34
N GLU A 206 13.56 -20.79 8.37
CA GLU A 206 14.59 -21.73 7.91
C GLU A 206 15.79 -21.00 7.27
N LEU A 207 15.52 -20.06 6.37
CA LEU A 207 16.58 -19.29 5.70
C LEU A 207 17.22 -18.28 6.64
N GLU A 208 16.46 -17.64 7.55
CA GLU A 208 17.04 -16.75 8.55
C GLU A 208 18.06 -17.47 9.46
N ILE A 209 17.80 -18.72 9.86
CA ILE A 209 18.77 -19.51 10.63
C ILE A 209 20.04 -19.78 9.81
N VAL A 210 19.92 -20.10 8.51
CA VAL A 210 21.08 -20.30 7.62
C VAL A 210 21.90 -19.01 7.50
N LEU A 211 21.23 -17.88 7.28
CA LEU A 211 21.87 -16.57 7.18
C LEU A 211 22.55 -16.18 8.50
N ASP A 212 21.93 -16.45 9.66
CA ASP A 212 22.52 -16.13 10.95
C ASP A 212 23.74 -17.00 11.28
N LYS A 213 23.73 -18.30 10.92
CA LYS A 213 24.93 -19.15 11.00
C LYS A 213 26.06 -18.63 10.10
N LEU A 214 25.73 -18.20 8.88
CA LEU A 214 26.69 -17.61 7.95
C LEU A 214 27.30 -16.31 8.52
N ARG A 215 26.46 -15.47 9.14
CA ARG A 215 26.85 -14.24 9.84
C ARG A 215 27.83 -14.48 11.00
N ARG A 216 27.59 -15.53 11.80
CA ARG A 216 28.45 -15.93 12.93
C ARG A 216 29.74 -16.62 12.47
N GLY A 217 29.70 -17.23 11.30
CA GLY A 217 30.82 -17.96 10.71
C GLY A 217 30.93 -19.41 11.16
N ASP A 218 29.79 -20.04 11.45
CA ASP A 218 29.70 -21.44 11.87
C ASP A 218 30.20 -22.38 10.76
N SER A 219 30.86 -23.48 11.15
CA SER A 219 31.38 -24.48 10.22
C SER A 219 30.29 -25.36 9.58
N GLU A 220 29.13 -25.48 10.21
CA GLU A 220 27.97 -26.21 9.72
C GLU A 220 26.79 -25.24 9.53
N LEU A 221 26.46 -24.94 8.27
CA LEU A 221 25.34 -24.07 7.91
C LEU A 221 24.00 -24.84 7.83
N LYS A 222 24.03 -26.18 7.89
CA LYS A 222 22.84 -27.03 7.78
C LYS A 222 21.91 -26.83 8.99
N ASN A 223 20.60 -26.77 8.74
CA ASN A 223 19.60 -26.80 9.81
C ASN A 223 19.35 -28.25 10.28
N LYS A 224 19.24 -28.44 11.60
CA LYS A 224 18.99 -29.75 12.22
C LYS A 224 17.53 -30.23 12.13
N VAL A 225 16.66 -29.48 11.46
CA VAL A 225 15.25 -29.85 11.32
C VAL A 225 15.14 -30.94 10.26
N GLU A 226 14.94 -32.18 10.69
CA GLU A 226 14.55 -33.31 9.83
C GLU A 226 13.15 -33.03 9.26
N THR A 227 13.07 -32.73 7.97
CA THR A 227 11.81 -32.84 7.24
C THR A 227 11.58 -34.30 6.92
N GLN A 228 10.80 -35.01 7.75
CA GLN A 228 10.23 -36.28 7.30
C GLN A 228 9.24 -35.98 6.16
N PRO A 229 9.42 -36.56 4.96
CA PRO A 229 8.40 -36.55 3.93
C PRO A 229 7.29 -37.50 4.36
N TYR A 230 6.09 -36.99 4.64
CA TYR A 230 4.90 -37.82 4.63
C TYR A 230 4.58 -38.12 3.16
N GLU A 231 4.95 -39.31 2.69
CA GLU A 231 4.44 -39.86 1.44
C GLU A 231 2.94 -40.15 1.61
N ILE A 232 2.10 -39.17 1.30
CA ILE A 232 0.71 -39.44 0.94
C ILE A 232 0.70 -39.68 -0.55
N ALA A 233 0.68 -40.95 -0.94
CA ALA A 233 0.48 -41.38 -2.32
C ALA A 233 -0.80 -40.74 -2.88
N ASN A 234 -0.68 -40.10 -4.05
CA ASN A 234 -1.78 -39.62 -4.93
C ASN A 234 -2.23 -38.15 -4.89
N LEU A 235 -1.37 -37.19 -4.52
CA LEU A 235 -1.51 -35.84 -5.07
C LEU A 235 -0.17 -35.34 -5.62
N SER A 236 -0.21 -34.74 -6.81
CA SER A 236 0.89 -34.00 -7.42
C SER A 236 1.65 -33.20 -6.37
N TYR A 237 2.98 -33.25 -6.42
CA TYR A 237 3.88 -32.46 -5.59
C TYR A 237 3.35 -31.04 -5.40
N VAL A 238 2.78 -30.78 -4.23
CA VAL A 238 2.51 -29.42 -3.75
C VAL A 238 3.81 -29.01 -3.07
N PRO A 239 4.58 -28.04 -3.61
CA PRO A 239 5.73 -27.53 -2.89
C PRO A 239 5.24 -27.11 -1.50
N LYS A 240 5.92 -27.55 -0.44
CA LYS A 240 5.70 -26.98 0.88
C LYS A 240 6.07 -25.50 0.77
N ASP A 241 5.07 -24.63 0.73
CA ASP A 241 5.26 -23.25 1.10
C ASP A 241 5.46 -23.24 2.63
N THR A 242 6.69 -23.52 3.07
CA THR A 242 7.09 -23.40 4.49
C THR A 242 7.30 -21.95 4.90
N SER A 243 7.08 -20.98 3.98
CA SER A 243 7.01 -19.59 4.39
C SER A 243 5.76 -19.43 5.25
N ASP A 244 5.96 -19.25 6.55
CA ASP A 244 5.01 -18.51 7.35
C ASP A 244 4.84 -17.17 6.61
N ARG A 245 3.78 -17.07 5.79
CA ARG A 245 3.51 -15.90 4.97
C ARG A 245 3.11 -14.80 5.92
N ASN A 246 4.11 -14.21 6.55
CA ASN A 246 3.95 -13.02 7.34
C ASN A 246 3.48 -11.91 6.40
N ARG A 247 2.16 -11.81 6.23
CA ARG A 247 1.48 -10.86 5.33
C ARG A 247 1.82 -9.41 5.67
N THR A 248 2.26 -9.18 6.91
CA THR A 248 2.62 -7.86 7.44
C THR A 248 4.00 -7.38 7.01
N SER A 249 4.84 -8.25 6.43
CA SER A 249 6.18 -7.87 5.98
C SER A 249 6.14 -7.03 4.69
N PRO A 250 6.88 -5.92 4.61
CA PRO A 250 7.04 -5.11 3.41
C PRO A 250 7.65 -5.87 2.22
N PHE A 251 8.70 -6.66 2.47
CA PHE A 251 9.45 -7.36 1.44
C PHE A 251 9.69 -8.82 1.85
N ALA A 252 8.89 -9.72 1.30
CA ALA A 252 8.88 -11.12 1.72
C ALA A 252 9.49 -12.03 0.65
N PHE A 253 10.39 -12.92 1.04
CA PHE A 253 10.86 -14.00 0.18
C PHE A 253 9.81 -15.11 0.10
N THR A 254 9.27 -15.35 -1.09
CA THR A 254 8.17 -16.31 -1.32
C THR A 254 8.63 -17.52 -2.12
N GLY A 255 9.77 -18.09 -1.72
CA GLY A 255 10.33 -19.33 -2.25
C GLY A 255 11.37 -19.14 -3.34
N ASN A 256 11.09 -18.34 -4.37
CA ASN A 256 12.02 -18.10 -5.47
C ASN A 256 11.95 -16.67 -6.06
N LYS A 257 11.34 -15.76 -5.32
CA LYS A 257 11.16 -14.34 -5.66
C LYS A 257 10.94 -13.55 -4.38
N PHE A 258 11.09 -12.24 -4.45
CA PHE A 258 10.66 -11.36 -3.38
C PHE A 258 9.35 -10.67 -3.76
N GLU A 259 8.44 -10.58 -2.82
CA GLU A 259 7.17 -9.89 -2.96
C GLU A 259 7.24 -8.57 -2.19
N PHE A 260 7.18 -7.44 -2.91
CA PHE A 260 7.17 -6.12 -2.31
C PHE A 260 5.74 -5.59 -2.20
N ARG A 261 5.21 -5.52 -0.98
CA ARG A 261 3.77 -5.30 -0.69
C ARG A 261 3.39 -3.84 -0.42
N MET A 262 4.38 -2.96 -0.34
CA MET A 262 4.15 -1.55 0.00
C MET A 262 3.55 -0.73 -1.14
N VAL A 263 3.65 -1.19 -2.39
CA VAL A 263 3.27 -0.39 -3.56
C VAL A 263 1.78 -0.08 -3.54
N GLY A 264 1.40 1.19 -3.71
CA GLY A 264 0.01 1.61 -3.79
C GLY A 264 -0.71 1.09 -5.05
N SER A 265 -1.99 0.72 -4.94
CA SER A 265 -2.83 0.25 -6.04
C SER A 265 -3.00 1.24 -7.18
N SER A 266 -2.91 2.56 -6.95
CA SER A 266 -3.03 3.57 -8.02
C SER A 266 -1.71 3.87 -8.73
N ARG A 267 -0.58 3.50 -8.11
CA ARG A 267 0.75 3.90 -8.57
C ARG A 267 1.27 3.02 -9.70
N SER A 268 2.01 3.62 -10.62
CA SER A 268 2.86 2.85 -11.53
C SER A 268 3.98 2.18 -10.72
N ALA A 269 4.22 0.89 -10.97
CA ALA A 269 5.33 0.17 -10.37
C ALA A 269 6.70 0.53 -10.98
N SER A 270 6.76 1.46 -11.95
CA SER A 270 8.00 1.88 -12.61
C SER A 270 9.01 2.45 -11.62
N THR A 271 8.63 3.46 -10.83
CA THR A 271 9.52 4.10 -9.85
C THR A 271 10.06 3.10 -8.84
N THR A 272 9.18 2.21 -8.34
CA THR A 272 9.56 1.11 -7.45
C THR A 272 10.63 0.22 -8.09
N ASN A 273 10.42 -0.23 -9.32
CA ASN A 273 11.36 -1.13 -9.99
C ASN A 273 12.64 -0.44 -10.46
N ILE A 274 12.60 0.83 -10.85
CA ILE A 274 13.81 1.61 -11.16
C ILE A 274 14.69 1.67 -9.92
N ILE A 275 14.12 2.03 -8.77
CA ILE A 275 14.85 2.14 -7.51
C ILE A 275 15.35 0.76 -7.07
N LEU A 276 14.48 -0.24 -6.98
CA LEU A 276 14.82 -1.59 -6.54
C LEU A 276 15.93 -2.21 -7.41
N ASN A 277 15.81 -2.11 -8.74
CA ASN A 277 16.83 -2.62 -9.64
C ASN A 277 18.15 -1.85 -9.49
N SER A 278 18.12 -0.53 -9.35
CA SER A 278 19.33 0.30 -9.23
C SER A 278 20.10 0.00 -7.94
N ILE A 279 19.41 -0.10 -6.79
CA ILE A 279 20.05 -0.37 -5.50
C ILE A 279 20.66 -1.78 -5.45
N VAL A 280 19.98 -2.77 -6.05
CA VAL A 280 20.49 -4.14 -6.11
C VAL A 280 21.66 -4.23 -7.09
N ALA A 281 21.55 -3.59 -8.26
CA ALA A 281 22.65 -3.51 -9.22
C ALA A 281 23.89 -2.88 -8.59
N ASP A 282 23.73 -1.83 -7.79
CA ASP A 282 24.86 -1.18 -7.10
C ASP A 282 25.59 -2.10 -6.13
N SER A 283 24.84 -2.85 -5.30
CA SER A 283 25.41 -3.84 -4.39
C SER A 283 26.11 -4.95 -5.18
N LEU A 284 25.50 -5.45 -6.26
CA LEU A 284 26.09 -6.51 -7.10
C LEU A 284 27.35 -6.03 -7.83
N CYS A 285 27.41 -4.79 -8.33
CA CYS A 285 28.60 -4.22 -8.95
C CYS A 285 29.78 -4.19 -7.97
N ARG A 286 29.55 -3.73 -6.73
CA ARG A 286 30.57 -3.75 -5.68
C ARG A 286 31.08 -5.17 -5.40
N ILE A 287 30.17 -6.15 -5.31
CA ILE A 287 30.53 -7.55 -5.08
C ILE A 287 31.33 -8.11 -6.27
N ALA A 288 30.90 -7.80 -7.50
CA ALA A 288 31.58 -8.22 -8.71
C ALA A 288 33.00 -7.64 -8.81
N ASP A 289 33.19 -6.35 -8.51
CA ASP A 289 34.50 -5.70 -8.48
C ASP A 289 35.43 -6.38 -7.47
N GLU A 290 34.93 -6.72 -6.27
CA GLU A 290 35.71 -7.41 -5.25
C GLU A 290 36.11 -8.83 -5.70
N LEU A 291 35.19 -9.58 -6.31
CA LEU A 291 35.42 -10.94 -6.80
C LEU A 291 36.30 -10.99 -8.06
N SER A 292 36.31 -9.94 -8.88
CA SER A 292 37.12 -9.85 -10.11
C SER A 292 38.63 -9.97 -9.86
N ASN A 293 39.07 -9.72 -8.62
CA ASN A 293 40.46 -9.84 -8.20
C ASN A 293 40.94 -11.30 -8.04
N TYR A 294 40.02 -12.27 -8.10
CA TYR A 294 40.30 -13.68 -7.88
C TYR A 294 40.16 -14.49 -9.17
N LYS A 295 41.11 -15.39 -9.44
CA LYS A 295 41.16 -16.19 -10.68
C LYS A 295 40.68 -17.63 -10.51
N TYR A 296 40.89 -18.21 -9.33
CA TYR A 296 40.57 -19.61 -9.06
C TYR A 296 39.19 -19.74 -8.43
N ILE A 297 38.43 -20.76 -8.84
CA ILE A 297 37.04 -20.97 -8.41
C ILE A 297 36.91 -21.16 -6.90
N ASP A 298 37.87 -21.84 -6.27
CA ASP A 298 37.84 -22.09 -4.82
C ASP A 298 38.09 -20.80 -4.02
N ASP A 299 38.97 -19.92 -4.52
CA ASP A 299 39.19 -18.61 -3.92
C ASP A 299 37.94 -17.72 -4.06
N ILE A 300 37.29 -17.75 -5.23
CA ILE A 300 36.03 -17.03 -5.48
C ILE A 300 34.94 -17.52 -4.52
N ARG A 301 34.80 -18.84 -4.33
CA ARG A 301 33.81 -19.42 -3.40
C ARG A 301 34.06 -18.98 -1.97
N LYS A 302 35.30 -19.10 -1.50
CA LYS A 302 35.69 -18.68 -0.15
C LYS A 302 35.42 -17.19 0.05
N LYS A 303 35.87 -16.37 -0.90
CA LYS A 303 35.67 -14.92 -0.85
C LYS A 303 34.20 -14.54 -0.89
N SER A 304 33.38 -15.24 -1.67
CA SER A 304 31.93 -15.02 -1.73
C SER A 304 31.26 -15.22 -0.37
N LEU A 305 31.63 -16.27 0.36
CA LEU A 305 31.13 -16.52 1.72
C LEU A 305 31.62 -15.47 2.71
N ASP A 306 32.87 -15.01 2.59
CA ASP A 306 33.41 -13.90 3.41
C ASP A 306 32.66 -12.59 3.15
N ILE A 307 32.33 -12.28 1.90
CA ILE A 307 31.51 -11.12 1.51
C ILE A 307 30.10 -11.25 2.10
N CYS A 308 29.45 -12.40 1.96
CA CYS A 308 28.13 -12.64 2.53
C CYS A 308 28.14 -12.45 4.05
N ARG A 309 29.14 -12.99 4.75
CA ARG A 309 29.32 -12.81 6.19
C ARG A 309 29.46 -11.33 6.55
N ALA A 310 30.32 -10.58 5.85
CA ALA A 310 30.53 -9.16 6.11
C ALA A 310 29.25 -8.34 5.88
N ILE A 311 28.51 -8.63 4.81
CA ILE A 311 27.21 -8.01 4.53
C ILE A 311 26.23 -8.29 5.67
N LEU A 312 26.06 -9.55 6.05
CA LEU A 312 25.11 -9.94 7.10
C LEU A 312 25.48 -9.35 8.46
N GLN A 313 26.77 -9.24 8.78
CA GLN A 313 27.21 -8.60 10.03
C GLN A 313 26.82 -7.12 10.08
N LYS A 314 26.78 -6.43 8.94
CA LYS A 314 26.46 -5.01 8.85
C LYS A 314 24.98 -4.71 8.62
N HIS A 315 24.29 -5.58 7.88
CA HIS A 315 22.97 -5.30 7.31
C HIS A 315 21.85 -6.22 7.80
N SER A 316 22.13 -7.21 8.68
CA SER A 316 21.09 -8.12 9.20
C SER A 316 20.00 -7.44 10.04
N ARG A 317 20.16 -6.16 10.40
CA ARG A 317 19.16 -5.42 11.17
C ARG A 317 17.80 -5.33 10.45
N VAL A 318 17.79 -5.38 9.12
CA VAL A 318 16.59 -5.31 8.27
C VAL A 318 15.81 -6.64 8.21
N LEU A 319 16.41 -7.75 8.67
CA LEU A 319 15.76 -9.06 8.68
C LEU A 319 14.76 -9.16 9.83
N PHE A 320 13.51 -9.46 9.52
CA PHE A 320 12.42 -9.61 10.48
C PHE A 320 11.28 -10.47 9.91
N SER A 321 11.07 -11.65 10.49
CA SER A 321 10.02 -12.59 10.08
C SER A 321 8.79 -12.66 11.02
N LYS A 322 8.73 -11.86 12.10
CA LYS A 322 7.60 -11.86 13.06
C LYS A 322 6.52 -10.82 12.70
N ASP A 323 5.45 -10.75 13.50
CA ASP A 323 4.37 -9.77 13.31
C ASP A 323 4.86 -8.30 13.28
N GLY A 324 4.73 -7.68 12.11
CA GLY A 324 5.10 -6.29 11.84
C GLY A 324 4.12 -5.25 12.38
N TYR A 325 2.95 -5.65 12.88
CA TYR A 325 2.00 -4.73 13.54
C TYR A 325 2.21 -4.60 15.03
N SER A 326 3.00 -5.51 15.62
CA SER A 326 3.25 -5.50 17.05
C SER A 326 3.92 -4.20 17.52
N GLU A 327 3.48 -3.67 18.67
CA GLU A 327 4.19 -2.57 19.33
C GLU A 327 5.65 -2.96 19.64
N GLU A 328 5.88 -4.25 19.90
CA GLU A 328 7.23 -4.81 20.08
C GLU A 328 8.12 -4.53 18.86
N TRP A 329 7.60 -4.73 17.64
CA TRP A 329 8.34 -4.43 16.42
C TRP A 329 8.67 -2.95 16.27
N LEU A 330 7.73 -2.04 16.58
CA LEU A 330 7.99 -0.61 16.53
C LEU A 330 9.16 -0.19 17.43
N HIS A 331 9.21 -0.72 18.66
CA HIS A 331 10.29 -0.46 19.60
C HIS A 331 11.61 -1.12 19.16
N GLU A 332 11.54 -2.35 18.67
CA GLU A 332 12.70 -3.10 18.20
C GLU A 332 13.32 -2.47 16.95
N ALA A 333 12.53 -2.11 15.94
CA ALA A 333 12.98 -1.45 14.73
C ALA A 333 13.69 -0.12 15.05
N LYS A 334 13.14 0.67 15.98
CA LYS A 334 13.79 1.90 16.47
C LYS A 334 15.14 1.60 17.14
N LYS A 335 15.21 0.57 17.98
CA LYS A 335 16.47 0.13 18.62
C LYS A 335 17.51 -0.34 17.59
N ARG A 336 17.06 -0.98 16.51
CA ARG A 336 17.88 -1.43 15.37
C ARG A 336 18.31 -0.27 14.44
N GLY A 337 17.72 0.92 14.60
CA GLY A 337 17.99 2.08 13.76
C GLY A 337 17.38 1.97 12.37
N LEU A 338 16.28 1.22 12.23
CA LEU A 338 15.49 1.17 11.00
C LEU A 338 14.60 2.41 10.91
N PRO A 339 14.52 3.09 9.75
CA PRO A 339 13.63 4.21 9.56
C PRO A 339 12.16 3.78 9.71
N ASN A 340 11.40 4.55 10.49
CA ASN A 340 9.95 4.51 10.51
C ASN A 340 9.45 5.86 9.99
N ILE A 341 8.94 5.89 8.75
CA ILE A 341 8.51 7.13 8.10
C ILE A 341 7.02 7.02 7.78
N PRO A 342 6.13 7.36 8.73
CA PRO A 342 4.69 7.19 8.55
C PRO A 342 4.15 8.04 7.40
N HIS A 343 4.62 9.28 7.28
CA HIS A 343 4.18 10.24 6.27
C HIS A 343 5.05 10.18 5.01
N TYR A 344 4.43 9.92 3.85
CA TYR A 344 5.10 9.84 2.56
C TYR A 344 5.94 11.09 2.25
N LEU A 345 5.41 12.28 2.58
CA LEU A 345 6.11 13.55 2.37
C LEU A 345 7.54 13.54 2.92
N HIS A 346 7.74 12.94 4.10
CA HIS A 346 9.03 12.92 4.79
C HIS A 346 10.02 11.95 4.15
N SER A 347 9.56 11.03 3.30
CA SER A 347 10.40 10.10 2.56
C SER A 347 10.92 10.68 1.23
N ILE A 348 10.32 11.75 0.71
CA ILE A 348 10.65 12.31 -0.63
C ILE A 348 12.12 12.74 -0.71
N ASP A 349 12.66 13.35 0.35
CA ASP A 349 14.02 13.89 0.37
C ASP A 349 15.10 12.80 0.30
N SER A 350 14.74 11.53 0.54
CA SER A 350 15.65 10.39 0.35
C SER A 350 16.17 10.25 -1.10
N LEU A 351 15.45 10.80 -2.10
CA LEU A 351 15.89 10.82 -3.50
C LEU A 351 17.13 11.69 -3.74
N ILE A 352 17.27 12.77 -2.97
CA ILE A 352 18.35 13.76 -3.12
C ILE A 352 19.41 13.65 -2.01
N ALA A 353 19.30 12.63 -1.14
CA ALA A 353 20.36 12.30 -0.21
C ALA A 353 21.67 12.04 -0.96
N GLU A 354 22.81 12.45 -0.40
CA GLU A 354 24.10 12.40 -1.10
C GLU A 354 24.47 10.99 -1.57
N GLU A 355 24.23 9.98 -0.72
CA GLU A 355 24.45 8.57 -1.05
C GLU A 355 23.56 8.09 -2.20
N SER A 356 22.29 8.53 -2.22
CA SER A 356 21.31 8.23 -3.27
C SER A 356 21.73 8.79 -4.62
N VAL A 357 22.11 10.08 -4.65
CA VAL A 357 22.56 10.76 -5.87
C VAL A 357 23.79 10.06 -6.44
N LYS A 358 24.80 9.78 -5.60
CA LYS A 358 26.02 9.07 -6.02
C LYS A 358 25.73 7.67 -6.55
N MET A 359 24.79 6.94 -5.94
CA MET A 359 24.37 5.62 -6.41
C MET A 359 23.75 5.70 -7.80
N PHE A 360 22.82 6.63 -8.03
CA PHE A 360 22.18 6.79 -9.35
C PHE A 360 23.16 7.24 -10.43
N GLU A 361 24.05 8.20 -10.13
CA GLU A 361 25.04 8.70 -11.08
C GLU A 361 26.05 7.63 -11.47
N ARG A 362 26.54 6.84 -10.49
CA ARG A 362 27.47 5.74 -10.75
C ARG A 362 26.84 4.63 -11.60
N ASN A 363 25.56 4.35 -11.40
CA ASN A 363 24.82 3.38 -12.22
C ASN A 363 24.32 3.95 -13.56
N GLY A 364 24.51 5.26 -13.81
CA GLY A 364 24.09 5.91 -15.06
C GLY A 364 22.57 5.97 -15.25
N VAL A 365 21.79 5.96 -14.15
CA VAL A 365 20.32 5.91 -14.20
C VAL A 365 19.70 7.31 -14.11
N TYR A 366 20.16 8.12 -13.14
CA TYR A 366 19.75 9.53 -12.99
C TYR A 366 20.94 10.40 -12.61
N ASN A 367 20.87 11.68 -12.98
CA ASN A 367 21.74 12.72 -12.45
C ASN A 367 21.06 13.54 -11.34
N LYS A 368 21.85 14.33 -10.61
CA LYS A 368 21.34 15.19 -9.53
C LYS A 368 20.19 16.10 -9.93
N THR A 369 20.27 16.77 -11.08
CA THR A 369 19.24 17.70 -11.55
C THR A 369 17.91 17.00 -11.84
N GLU A 370 17.95 15.78 -12.39
CA GLU A 370 16.75 14.97 -12.60
C GLU A 370 16.10 14.54 -11.28
N LEU A 371 16.90 14.19 -10.28
CA LEU A 371 16.41 13.82 -8.95
C LEU A 371 15.78 15.01 -8.22
N GLU A 372 16.40 16.19 -8.29
CA GLU A 372 15.85 17.44 -7.74
C GLU A 372 14.50 17.78 -8.41
N ALA A 373 14.42 17.71 -9.74
CA ALA A 373 13.16 17.93 -10.47
C ALA A 373 12.07 16.93 -10.07
N ARG A 374 12.42 15.65 -9.85
CA ARG A 374 11.48 14.64 -9.36
C ARG A 374 10.96 14.99 -7.97
N VAL A 375 11.84 15.40 -7.05
CA VAL A 375 11.43 15.85 -5.71
C VAL A 375 10.44 17.00 -5.78
N ASP A 376 10.70 18.01 -6.61
CA ASP A 376 9.78 19.14 -6.80
C ASP A 376 8.40 18.70 -7.31
N ILE A 377 8.37 17.79 -8.28
CA ILE A 377 7.12 17.23 -8.83
C ILE A 377 6.34 16.45 -7.75
N LEU A 378 7.01 15.61 -6.96
CA LEU A 378 6.35 14.81 -5.93
C LEU A 378 5.80 15.68 -4.79
N ILE A 379 6.52 16.73 -4.40
CA ILE A 379 6.04 17.73 -3.44
C ILE A 379 4.82 18.46 -4.00
N GLU A 380 4.83 18.82 -5.29
CA GLU A 380 3.68 19.46 -5.93
C GLU A 380 2.46 18.52 -6.02
N GLU A 381 2.67 17.25 -6.38
CA GLU A 381 1.64 16.20 -6.41
C GLU A 381 0.99 16.06 -5.03
N TYR A 382 1.78 15.91 -3.97
CA TYR A 382 1.30 15.85 -2.59
C TYR A 382 0.41 17.06 -2.25
N ARG A 383 0.91 18.27 -2.51
CA ARG A 383 0.16 19.52 -2.22
C ARG A 383 -1.15 19.61 -2.99
N LYS A 384 -1.18 19.14 -4.24
CA LYS A 384 -2.38 19.13 -5.07
C LYS A 384 -3.40 18.12 -4.53
N SER A 385 -2.96 16.92 -4.15
CA SER A 385 -3.84 15.89 -3.58
C SER A 385 -4.54 16.38 -2.31
N VAL A 386 -3.78 16.87 -1.32
CA VAL A 386 -4.35 17.45 -0.09
C VAL A 386 -5.31 18.60 -0.43
N LYS A 387 -4.93 19.48 -1.37
CA LYS A 387 -5.79 20.60 -1.77
C LYS A 387 -7.13 20.14 -2.33
N VAL A 388 -7.15 19.10 -3.17
CA VAL A 388 -8.39 18.59 -3.77
C VAL A 388 -9.31 18.01 -2.69
N GLU A 389 -8.77 17.28 -1.72
CA GLU A 389 -9.54 16.77 -0.58
C GLU A 389 -10.14 17.90 0.25
N VAL A 390 -9.33 18.89 0.64
CA VAL A 390 -9.80 20.05 1.42
C VAL A 390 -10.92 20.78 0.69
N LEU A 391 -10.72 21.09 -0.59
CA LEU A 391 -11.73 21.84 -1.36
C LEU A 391 -13.02 21.04 -1.52
N THR A 392 -12.91 19.73 -1.74
CA THR A 392 -14.09 18.85 -1.86
C THR A 392 -14.83 18.74 -0.55
N LEU A 393 -14.12 18.54 0.57
CA LEU A 393 -14.72 18.44 1.89
C LEU A 393 -15.40 19.74 2.29
N LEU A 394 -14.77 20.90 2.05
CA LEU A 394 -15.38 22.20 2.30
C LEU A 394 -16.63 22.41 1.44
N ASP A 395 -16.58 22.07 0.14
CA ASP A 395 -17.73 22.22 -0.75
C ASP A 395 -18.93 21.40 -0.29
N VAL A 396 -18.70 20.11 -0.04
CA VAL A 396 -19.72 19.15 0.44
C VAL A 396 -20.26 19.53 1.81
N SER A 397 -19.39 19.90 2.75
CA SER A 397 -19.79 20.32 4.10
C SER A 397 -20.75 21.50 4.03
N LYS A 398 -20.45 22.50 3.19
CA LYS A 398 -21.24 23.73 3.08
C LYS A 398 -22.52 23.57 2.29
N LYS A 399 -22.48 22.86 1.16
CA LYS A 399 -23.60 22.81 0.21
C LYS A 399 -24.56 21.67 0.45
N ASP A 400 -24.09 20.56 1.03
CA ASP A 400 -24.87 19.34 1.16
C ASP A 400 -25.12 19.00 2.65
N ILE A 401 -24.06 18.85 3.46
CA ILE A 401 -24.18 18.39 4.86
C ILE A 401 -24.83 19.44 5.78
N LEU A 402 -24.37 20.70 5.73
CA LEU A 402 -24.93 21.77 6.57
C LEU A 402 -26.43 21.98 6.32
N PRO A 403 -26.91 22.10 5.07
CA PRO A 403 -28.35 22.18 4.80
C PRO A 403 -29.14 20.94 5.24
N ALA A 404 -28.59 19.74 5.09
CA ALA A 404 -29.23 18.50 5.56
C ALA A 404 -29.43 18.52 7.09
N LEU A 405 -28.41 18.94 7.85
CA LEU A 405 -28.50 19.06 9.29
C LEU A 405 -29.51 20.14 9.72
N VAL A 406 -29.55 21.28 9.04
CA VAL A 406 -30.55 22.34 9.31
C VAL A 406 -31.98 21.85 9.04
N LYS A 407 -32.21 21.08 7.98
CA LYS A 407 -33.52 20.47 7.70
C LYS A 407 -33.94 19.50 8.80
N GLU A 408 -33.03 18.67 9.29
CA GLU A 408 -33.31 17.75 10.40
C GLU A 408 -33.65 18.51 11.68
N ILE A 409 -32.90 19.58 12.00
CA ILE A 409 -33.19 20.46 13.15
C ILE A 409 -34.58 21.06 13.02
N GLN A 410 -34.93 21.59 11.84
CA GLN A 410 -36.24 22.15 11.58
C GLN A 410 -37.35 21.11 11.78
N PHE A 411 -37.18 19.89 11.25
CA PHE A 411 -38.13 18.80 11.42
C PHE A 411 -38.44 18.51 12.90
N TYR A 412 -37.41 18.37 13.73
CA TYR A 412 -37.60 18.14 15.17
C TYR A 412 -38.16 19.36 15.92
N ALA A 413 -37.78 20.58 15.52
CA ALA A 413 -38.26 21.82 16.13
C ALA A 413 -39.76 22.03 15.85
N ASP A 414 -40.19 21.80 14.60
CA ASP A 414 -41.58 21.91 14.20
C ASP A 414 -42.44 20.88 14.94
N ALA A 415 -41.96 19.64 15.08
CA ALA A 415 -42.64 18.60 15.86
C ALA A 415 -42.77 18.97 17.35
N GLN A 416 -41.72 19.52 17.96
CA GLN A 416 -41.73 19.98 19.34
C GLN A 416 -42.70 21.16 19.55
N ASN A 417 -42.75 22.10 18.61
CA ASN A 417 -43.68 23.24 18.65
C ASN A 417 -45.14 22.79 18.49
N ALA A 418 -45.41 21.90 17.54
CA ALA A 418 -46.75 21.36 17.29
C ALA A 418 -47.35 20.62 18.50
N LEU A 419 -46.49 20.03 19.36
CA LEU A 419 -46.93 19.34 20.58
C LEU A 419 -47.53 20.30 21.63
N GLY A 420 -47.20 21.60 21.58
CA GLY A 420 -47.70 22.61 22.53
C GLY A 420 -47.20 22.46 23.97
N LYS A 421 -46.27 21.52 24.24
CA LYS A 421 -45.61 21.32 25.54
C LYS A 421 -44.18 20.83 25.37
N THR A 422 -43.31 21.15 26.31
CA THR A 422 -41.92 20.66 26.32
C THR A 422 -41.88 19.15 26.51
N ASN A 423 -41.12 18.45 25.67
CA ASN A 423 -40.85 17.03 25.80
C ASN A 423 -39.34 16.76 25.84
N ALA A 424 -38.92 15.98 26.85
CA ALA A 424 -37.51 15.75 27.14
C ALA A 424 -36.73 15.07 25.99
N TYR A 425 -37.37 14.26 25.15
CA TYR A 425 -36.73 13.65 23.99
C TYR A 425 -36.33 14.71 22.96
N PHE A 426 -37.28 15.57 22.56
CA PHE A 426 -37.02 16.61 21.56
C PHE A 426 -36.01 17.64 22.06
N THR A 427 -36.09 18.05 23.34
CA THR A 427 -35.08 18.95 23.93
C THR A 427 -33.67 18.34 23.80
N ARG A 428 -33.46 17.10 24.26
CA ARG A 428 -32.16 16.44 24.15
C ARG A 428 -31.69 16.29 22.70
N LYS A 429 -32.60 15.94 21.79
CA LYS A 429 -32.28 15.75 20.36
C LYS A 429 -31.88 17.07 19.70
N LEU A 430 -32.65 18.14 19.92
CA LEU A 430 -32.37 19.47 19.39
C LEU A 430 -31.07 20.04 19.95
N ASP A 431 -30.83 19.92 21.26
CA ASP A 431 -29.58 20.36 21.88
C ASP A 431 -28.37 19.65 21.25
N TYR A 432 -28.49 18.34 21.01
CA TYR A 432 -27.42 17.57 20.37
C TYR A 432 -27.19 18.00 18.91
N LEU A 433 -28.25 18.13 18.10
CA LEU A 433 -28.15 18.55 16.70
C LEU A 433 -27.59 19.98 16.56
N LEU A 434 -28.02 20.92 17.41
CA LEU A 434 -27.45 22.27 17.45
C LEU A 434 -25.98 22.25 17.85
N SER A 435 -25.58 21.39 18.80
CA SER A 435 -24.17 21.24 19.15
C SER A 435 -23.32 20.69 17.98
N LEU A 436 -23.89 19.81 17.14
CA LEU A 436 -23.22 19.32 15.94
C LEU A 436 -23.12 20.41 14.87
N LEU A 437 -24.18 21.23 14.72
CA LEU A 437 -24.19 22.36 13.79
C LEU A 437 -23.07 23.35 14.11
N ASP A 438 -22.95 23.75 15.39
CA ASP A 438 -21.89 24.65 15.84
C ASP A 438 -20.50 24.05 15.64
N LYS A 439 -20.31 22.75 15.94
CA LYS A 439 -19.03 22.07 15.73
C LYS A 439 -18.65 22.00 14.25
N LEU A 440 -19.61 21.67 13.39
CA LEU A 440 -19.41 21.54 11.96
C LEU A 440 -19.04 22.90 11.33
N ASP A 441 -19.76 23.97 11.69
CA ASP A 441 -19.49 25.32 11.20
C ASP A 441 -18.11 25.83 11.65
N ASN A 442 -17.78 25.65 12.94
CA ASN A 442 -16.48 26.04 13.48
C ASN A 442 -15.33 25.27 12.79
N ALA A 443 -15.47 23.95 12.64
CA ALA A 443 -14.45 23.11 11.99
C ALA A 443 -14.28 23.49 10.50
N TYR A 444 -15.38 23.73 9.79
CA TYR A 444 -15.37 24.23 8.41
C TYR A 444 -14.58 25.54 8.27
N HIS A 445 -14.91 26.55 9.10
CA HIS A 445 -14.24 27.84 9.04
C HIS A 445 -12.76 27.77 9.44
N THR A 446 -12.44 26.89 10.40
CA THR A 446 -11.06 26.66 10.84
C THR A 446 -10.22 26.04 9.73
N LEU A 447 -10.69 24.96 9.11
CA LEU A 447 -10.02 24.31 7.99
C LEU A 447 -9.84 25.26 6.81
N LYS A 448 -10.89 26.02 6.47
CA LYS A 448 -10.84 27.01 5.39
C LYS A 448 -9.76 28.07 5.65
N LYS A 449 -9.71 28.62 6.87
CA LYS A 449 -8.71 29.60 7.26
C LYS A 449 -7.30 29.01 7.18
N ALA A 450 -7.07 27.82 7.74
CA ALA A 450 -5.77 27.15 7.67
C ALA A 450 -5.30 26.97 6.22
N MET A 451 -6.21 26.58 5.32
CA MET A 451 -5.90 26.43 3.90
C MET A 451 -5.51 27.74 3.19
N GLU A 452 -6.07 28.88 3.64
CA GLU A 452 -5.70 30.22 3.18
C GLU A 452 -4.34 30.65 3.76
N GLU A 453 -4.06 30.34 5.03
CA GLU A 453 -2.81 30.69 5.73
C GLU A 453 -1.56 30.07 5.12
N ARG A 454 -1.69 28.88 4.50
CA ARG A 454 -0.63 28.25 3.69
C ARG A 454 -0.02 29.20 2.64
N ASN A 455 -0.75 30.21 2.18
CA ASN A 455 -0.24 31.19 1.21
C ASN A 455 0.75 32.21 1.79
N LYS A 456 0.90 32.30 3.12
CA LYS A 456 1.86 33.21 3.77
C LYS A 456 3.31 32.88 3.43
N THR A 457 3.62 31.60 3.30
CA THR A 457 4.91 31.10 2.84
C THR A 457 4.95 31.07 1.32
N LYS A 458 6.10 31.34 0.69
CA LYS A 458 6.29 31.16 -0.77
C LYS A 458 6.90 29.81 -1.13
N ASN A 459 7.74 29.27 -0.26
CA ASN A 459 8.46 27.99 -0.43
C ASN A 459 7.47 26.82 -0.63
N SER A 460 7.71 25.99 -1.67
CA SER A 460 6.85 24.84 -2.00
C SER A 460 6.90 23.75 -0.93
N ARG A 461 8.11 23.43 -0.43
CA ARG A 461 8.35 22.38 0.55
C ARG A 461 7.71 22.73 1.88
N GLU A 462 7.96 23.91 2.42
CA GLU A 462 7.34 24.38 3.68
C GLU A 462 5.81 24.36 3.63
N LYS A 463 5.21 24.66 2.46
CA LYS A 463 3.75 24.52 2.27
C LYS A 463 3.28 23.08 2.38
N ALA A 464 4.05 22.11 1.87
CA ALA A 464 3.70 20.71 1.97
C ALA A 464 3.75 20.23 3.42
N TYR A 465 4.79 20.60 4.17
CA TYR A 465 4.88 20.28 5.60
C TYR A 465 3.74 20.91 6.41
N TYR A 466 3.39 22.18 6.16
CA TYR A 466 2.23 22.79 6.81
C TYR A 466 0.92 22.07 6.47
N LEU A 467 0.76 21.61 5.22
CA LEU A 467 -0.42 20.82 4.85
C LEU A 467 -0.48 19.52 5.63
N ASP A 468 0.64 18.80 5.73
CA ASP A 468 0.74 17.51 6.44
C ASP A 468 0.48 17.65 7.95
N GLU A 469 1.15 18.60 8.60
CA GLU A 469 1.14 18.73 10.06
C GLU A 469 -0.10 19.44 10.61
N VAL A 470 -0.69 20.36 9.82
CA VAL A 470 -1.79 21.23 10.28
C VAL A 470 -3.09 20.95 9.56
N VAL A 471 -3.07 20.86 8.23
CA VAL A 471 -4.31 20.81 7.43
C VAL A 471 -4.88 19.38 7.36
N VAL A 472 -4.07 18.36 7.13
CA VAL A 472 -4.53 16.96 7.05
C VAL A 472 -5.23 16.50 8.34
N PRO A 473 -4.72 16.78 9.56
CA PRO A 473 -5.45 16.49 10.80
C PRO A 473 -6.82 17.18 10.87
N MET A 474 -6.95 18.39 10.32
CA MET A 474 -8.22 19.12 10.28
C MET A 474 -9.21 18.51 9.27
N ILE A 475 -8.74 17.92 8.17
CA ILE A 475 -9.58 17.16 7.23
C ILE A 475 -10.23 15.99 7.98
N ASN A 476 -9.42 15.20 8.70
CA ASN A 476 -9.90 14.05 9.47
C ASN A 476 -10.90 14.48 10.56
N SER A 477 -10.58 15.54 11.31
CA SER A 477 -11.45 16.07 12.37
C SER A 477 -12.81 16.54 11.83
N LEU A 478 -12.83 17.21 10.67
CA LEU A 478 -14.08 17.60 10.02
C LEU A 478 -14.85 16.39 9.50
N GLY A 479 -14.17 15.39 8.91
CA GLY A 479 -14.77 14.11 8.53
C GLY A 479 -15.45 13.42 9.71
N ASP A 480 -14.76 13.29 10.85
CA ASP A 480 -15.30 12.68 12.08
C ASP A 480 -16.53 13.40 12.65
N ILE A 481 -16.65 14.72 12.41
CA ILE A 481 -17.86 15.48 12.77
C ILE A 481 -18.99 15.16 11.79
N ILE A 482 -18.72 15.07 10.49
CA ILE A 482 -19.71 14.69 9.48
C ILE A 482 -20.24 13.28 9.74
N ASP A 483 -19.38 12.35 10.17
CA ASP A 483 -19.81 11.00 10.55
C ASP A 483 -20.83 11.02 11.70
N LYS A 484 -20.60 11.87 12.71
CA LYS A 484 -21.58 12.07 13.80
C LYS A 484 -22.86 12.71 13.31
N VAL A 485 -22.81 13.54 12.27
CA VAL A 485 -24.00 14.09 11.61
C VAL A 485 -24.75 12.98 10.88
N GLU A 486 -24.08 12.13 10.12
CA GLU A 486 -24.66 10.96 9.45
C GLU A 486 -25.43 10.06 10.45
N GLU A 487 -24.84 9.74 11.62
CA GLU A 487 -25.50 8.96 12.66
C GLU A 487 -26.71 9.69 13.30
N ALA A 488 -26.70 11.02 13.29
CA ALA A 488 -27.67 11.84 13.99
C ALA A 488 -28.88 12.24 13.14
N ILE A 489 -28.81 12.16 11.81
CA ILE A 489 -29.89 12.62 10.94
C ILE A 489 -30.62 11.45 10.29
N SER A 490 -31.89 11.67 9.95
CA SER A 490 -32.71 10.67 9.28
C SER A 490 -32.20 10.35 7.87
N ARG A 491 -32.41 9.11 7.42
CA ARG A 491 -32.07 8.66 6.05
C ARG A 491 -32.75 9.51 4.97
N GLU A 492 -33.92 10.07 5.25
CA GLU A 492 -34.64 10.96 4.32
C GLU A 492 -33.91 12.29 4.10
N ASN A 493 -33.26 12.82 5.14
CA ASN A 493 -32.55 14.09 5.08
C ASN A 493 -31.04 13.93 4.76
N TYR A 494 -30.48 12.72 4.84
CA TYR A 494 -29.07 12.49 4.51
C TYR A 494 -28.84 12.49 2.99
N PRO A 495 -27.92 13.33 2.46
CA PRO A 495 -27.83 13.57 1.02
C PRO A 495 -26.89 12.61 0.28
N PHE A 496 -26.27 11.64 0.95
CA PHE A 496 -25.25 10.75 0.36
C PHE A 496 -25.58 9.28 0.61
N PRO A 497 -25.18 8.37 -0.30
CA PRO A 497 -25.11 6.95 0.00
C PRO A 497 -24.19 6.67 1.20
N THR A 498 -24.71 5.93 2.17
CA THR A 498 -23.93 5.44 3.32
C THR A 498 -23.01 4.31 2.88
N TYR A 499 -22.03 3.94 3.71
CA TYR A 499 -21.21 2.76 3.43
C TYR A 499 -22.05 1.48 3.35
N ASP A 500 -23.10 1.37 4.18
CA ASP A 500 -24.02 0.23 4.15
C ASP A 500 -24.71 0.12 2.79
N ASP A 501 -25.19 1.25 2.24
CA ASP A 501 -25.83 1.28 0.91
C ASP A 501 -24.86 0.82 -0.18
N MET A 502 -23.62 1.35 -0.17
CA MET A 502 -22.60 1.04 -1.17
C MET A 502 -22.13 -0.42 -1.11
N PHE A 503 -21.95 -0.98 0.09
CA PHE A 503 -21.48 -2.36 0.26
C PHE A 503 -22.58 -3.40 0.01
N LEU A 504 -23.84 -3.09 0.34
CA LEU A 504 -24.97 -3.98 0.09
C LEU A 504 -25.37 -4.03 -1.38
N ALA A 505 -25.23 -2.93 -2.12
CA ALA A 505 -25.58 -2.89 -3.56
C ALA A 505 -24.73 -3.81 -4.44
N MET A 506 -23.66 -4.39 -3.90
CA MET A 506 -22.74 -5.29 -4.59
C MET A 506 -23.01 -6.77 -4.32
N GLN A 507 -23.83 -7.10 -3.31
CA GLN A 507 -24.28 -8.47 -2.99
C GLN A 507 -25.51 -8.83 -3.82
#